data_AF-A0AAU2HP81-F1
#
_entry.id   AF-A0AAU2HP81-F1
#
_cell.length_a   1.000
_cell.length_b   1.000
_cell.length_c   1.000
_cell.angle_alpha   90.00
_cell.angle_beta   90.00
_cell.angle_gamma   90.00
#
_symmetry.space_group_name_H-M   'P 1'
#
loop_
_entity.id
_entity.type
_entity.pdbx_description
1 polymer ?
#
loop_
_entity_poly.entity_id
_entity_poly.type
_entity_poly.pdbx_seq_one_letter_code
_entity_poly.pdbx_strand_id
1 'polypeptide(L)'
;MNDADLADVPLLSAVLAVGRLVKFFAGLAARFSGFCGASPDGFQDRWGGGACVSQAVLAPGQKSIFDRGSLWQGARMSVDVAYPVFRTDDPALALRVARQLLAVGDQQHAGVGVDVELLTVEDVLRVWSALPDAWFRKEDTEDWVRDPSDPTGLHGGVHGPQLSTDPAFLSAHLPIWASMLDQPVGSVEDRFMAVAGRHVAEIRWEGLGWPEVPEPGLYADFKHAEVSVLFNAATRELNERRDEHTVLVHVRRRNGDGYEELHATWLAEEVGQTVIGPPQLS
;
A
#
# COMPACT_ATOMS: atom_id res chain seq x y z
N MET A 1 44.30 3.24 27.87
CA MET A 1 44.97 2.28 26.99
C MET A 1 44.16 1.00 27.04
N ASN A 2 43.19 0.68 26.19
CA ASN A 2 42.47 1.30 25.04
C ASN A 2 41.00 0.83 25.22
N ASP A 3 39.94 1.63 25.09
CA ASP A 3 39.29 2.21 23.89
C ASP A 3 39.13 1.29 22.67
N ALA A 4 37.88 1.26 22.18
CA ALA A 4 37.32 0.67 20.95
C ALA A 4 36.69 -0.74 21.06
N ASP A 5 35.36 -0.79 21.11
CA ASP A 5 34.57 -1.33 19.98
C ASP A 5 33.09 -0.96 20.14
N LEU A 6 32.65 -0.03 19.30
CA LEU A 6 31.31 0.53 19.24
C LEU A 6 30.90 0.52 17.75
N ALA A 7 29.78 -0.15 17.50
CA ALA A 7 28.89 -0.01 16.35
C ALA A 7 29.37 -0.46 14.96
N ASP A 8 28.77 -1.57 14.49
CA ASP A 8 28.39 -1.73 13.09
C ASP A 8 26.96 -2.31 13.05
N VAL A 9 25.99 -1.48 12.61
CA VAL A 9 24.57 -1.82 12.41
C VAL A 9 24.20 -1.35 10.99
N PRO A 10 23.48 -2.15 10.17
CA PRO A 10 23.32 -1.89 8.75
C PRO A 10 22.26 -0.81 8.50
N LEU A 11 22.72 0.43 8.35
CA LEU A 11 21.90 1.59 7.96
C LEU A 11 21.48 1.58 6.48
N LEU A 12 22.05 0.72 5.63
CA LEU A 12 21.72 0.67 4.20
C LEU A 12 20.41 -0.06 3.88
N SER A 13 20.00 -1.06 4.67
CA SER A 13 18.76 -1.81 4.39
C SER A 13 17.49 -1.01 4.71
N ALA A 14 17.56 -0.09 5.68
CA ALA A 14 16.42 0.75 6.06
C ALA A 14 16.12 1.87 5.04
N VAL A 15 17.15 2.38 4.34
CA VAL A 15 16.98 3.44 3.32
C VAL A 15 16.35 2.89 2.03
N LEU A 16 16.61 1.61 1.71
CA LEU A 16 16.04 0.94 0.53
C LEU A 16 14.58 0.52 0.72
N ALA A 17 14.10 0.35 1.95
CA ALA A 17 12.71 -0.01 2.26
C ALA A 17 11.76 1.20 2.19
N VAL A 18 12.16 2.35 2.74
CA VAL A 18 11.32 3.57 2.83
C VAL A 18 10.96 4.19 1.46
N GLY A 19 11.72 3.87 0.40
CA GLY A 19 11.40 4.29 -0.96
C GLY A 19 10.24 3.52 -1.62
N ARG A 20 9.92 2.31 -1.14
CA ARG A 20 9.12 1.29 -1.86
C ARG A 20 7.62 1.54 -1.78
N LEU A 21 7.11 2.01 -0.65
CA LEU A 21 5.66 2.15 -0.43
C LEU A 21 5.12 3.55 -0.77
N VAL A 22 5.87 4.63 -0.54
CA VAL A 22 5.41 6.00 -0.82
C VAL A 22 5.22 6.26 -2.32
N LYS A 23 5.98 5.57 -3.18
CA LYS A 23 5.89 5.72 -4.65
C LYS A 23 4.82 4.82 -5.29
N PHE A 24 4.39 3.75 -4.62
CA PHE A 24 3.29 2.88 -5.01
C PHE A 24 2.00 3.68 -5.31
N PHE A 25 1.65 4.64 -4.44
CA PHE A 25 0.47 5.48 -4.60
C PHE A 25 0.67 6.67 -5.55
N ALA A 26 1.88 7.23 -5.65
CA ALA A 26 2.16 8.36 -6.54
C ALA A 26 2.06 7.97 -8.04
N GLY A 27 2.43 6.73 -8.40
CA GLY A 27 2.31 6.22 -9.76
C GLY A 27 0.87 6.00 -10.23
N LEU A 28 -0.03 5.62 -9.30
CA LEU A 28 -1.44 5.34 -9.60
C LEU A 28 -2.23 6.64 -9.88
N ALA A 29 -2.00 7.70 -9.09
CA ALA A 29 -2.63 9.00 -9.29
C ALA A 29 -2.26 9.63 -10.67
N ALA A 30 -1.05 9.38 -11.17
CA ALA A 30 -0.62 9.85 -12.48
C ALA A 30 -1.32 9.15 -13.65
N ARG A 31 -1.78 7.90 -13.51
CA ARG A 31 -2.51 7.16 -14.56
C ARG A 31 -3.99 7.53 -14.64
N PHE A 32 -4.63 7.96 -13.54
CA PHE A 32 -6.02 8.43 -13.59
C PHE A 32 -6.18 9.86 -14.15
N SER A 33 -5.09 10.64 -14.17
CA SER A 33 -5.08 11.96 -14.81
C SER A 33 -5.12 11.89 -16.35
N GLY A 34 -4.84 10.73 -16.94
CA GLY A 34 -4.73 10.52 -18.39
C GLY A 34 -5.99 9.99 -19.07
N PHE A 35 -7.09 9.75 -18.33
CA PHE A 35 -8.31 9.12 -18.85
C PHE A 35 -9.54 10.06 -18.77
N CYS A 36 -9.37 11.31 -19.19
CA CYS A 36 -10.49 12.19 -19.56
C CYS A 36 -10.52 12.35 -21.08
N GLY A 37 -11.13 11.38 -21.78
CA GLY A 37 -11.22 11.40 -23.23
C GLY A 37 -12.33 10.52 -23.79
N ALA A 38 -13.48 11.16 -24.04
CA ALA A 38 -14.58 10.74 -24.92
C ALA A 38 -15.43 9.50 -24.51
N SER A 39 -16.56 9.76 -23.85
CA SER A 39 -17.80 9.02 -24.11
C SER A 39 -18.75 9.96 -24.86
N PRO A 40 -19.34 9.54 -25.99
CA PRO A 40 -20.40 10.28 -26.64
C PRO A 40 -21.71 10.09 -25.86
N ASP A 41 -22.59 11.08 -25.98
CA ASP A 41 -23.99 11.08 -25.59
C ASP A 41 -24.33 11.33 -24.10
N GLY A 42 -24.47 12.62 -23.79
CA GLY A 42 -25.73 13.12 -23.24
C GLY A 42 -25.93 13.08 -21.73
N PHE A 43 -25.20 13.92 -20.98
CA PHE A 43 -25.68 14.40 -19.67
C PHE A 43 -25.06 15.75 -19.30
N GLN A 44 -25.61 16.83 -19.86
CA GLN A 44 -25.34 18.21 -19.47
C GLN A 44 -26.68 18.84 -19.09
N ASP A 45 -26.96 18.97 -17.79
CA ASP A 45 -27.86 20.00 -17.24
C ASP A 45 -27.79 20.03 -15.71
N ARG A 46 -26.75 20.70 -15.21
CA ARG A 46 -26.74 21.50 -13.98
C ARG A 46 -25.29 21.83 -13.69
N TRP A 47 -24.89 23.06 -13.98
CA TRP A 47 -24.01 23.95 -13.21
C TRP A 47 -23.77 25.16 -14.11
N GLY A 48 -24.43 26.27 -13.77
CA GLY A 48 -24.36 27.49 -14.54
C GLY A 48 -23.06 28.26 -14.35
N GLY A 49 -22.54 28.78 -15.46
CA GLY A 49 -22.05 30.15 -15.59
C GLY A 49 -20.70 30.51 -14.97
N GLY A 50 -19.69 30.77 -15.82
CA GLY A 50 -18.47 31.44 -15.35
C GLY A 50 -17.34 31.61 -16.38
N ALA A 51 -17.59 32.41 -17.42
CA ALA A 51 -16.65 33.21 -18.22
C ALA A 51 -15.30 32.62 -18.71
N CYS A 52 -15.18 32.56 -20.05
CA CYS A 52 -13.92 32.55 -20.80
C CYS A 52 -13.00 33.73 -20.43
N VAL A 53 -11.72 33.46 -20.25
CA VAL A 53 -10.66 34.48 -20.31
C VAL A 53 -9.73 34.16 -21.47
N SER A 54 -9.70 35.09 -22.42
CA SER A 54 -8.86 35.09 -23.60
C SER A 54 -7.38 35.21 -23.25
N GLN A 55 -6.54 34.55 -24.07
CA GLN A 55 -5.08 34.73 -24.07
C GLN A 55 -4.73 36.21 -24.33
N ALA A 56 -4.03 36.83 -23.38
CA ALA A 56 -3.33 38.08 -23.59
C ALA A 56 -1.83 37.80 -23.74
N VAL A 57 -1.28 38.22 -24.88
CA VAL A 57 0.15 38.24 -25.20
C VAL A 57 0.84 39.26 -24.28
N LEU A 58 1.91 38.85 -23.59
CA LEU A 58 2.75 39.76 -22.81
C LEU A 58 4.09 40.03 -23.52
N ALA A 59 4.44 41.31 -23.57
CA ALA A 59 5.69 41.87 -24.09
C ALA A 59 6.84 41.76 -23.06
N PRO A 60 8.12 41.76 -23.50
CA PRO A 60 9.27 41.58 -22.62
C PRO A 60 9.64 42.87 -21.89
N GLY A 61 9.82 42.82 -20.55
CA GLY A 61 10.52 43.90 -19.84
C GLY A 61 10.06 44.31 -18.43
N GLN A 62 9.46 43.44 -17.60
CA GLN A 62 9.24 43.77 -16.18
C GLN A 62 10.06 42.88 -15.23
N LYS A 63 10.83 43.54 -14.37
CA LYS A 63 11.65 42.95 -13.31
C LYS A 63 10.76 42.32 -12.23
N SER A 64 11.07 41.07 -11.89
CA SER A 64 10.41 40.26 -10.87
C SER A 64 10.58 40.85 -9.46
N ILE A 65 9.47 41.27 -8.85
CA ILE A 65 9.27 41.31 -7.39
C ILE A 65 8.70 39.92 -7.01
N PHE A 66 9.58 38.93 -6.94
CA PHE A 66 9.31 37.66 -6.27
C PHE A 66 10.61 37.18 -5.63
N ASP A 67 11.02 37.93 -4.61
CA ASP A 67 11.78 37.38 -3.49
C ASP A 67 10.72 36.91 -2.47
N ARG A 68 10.23 35.68 -2.66
CA ARG A 68 9.45 34.94 -1.65
C ARG A 68 10.19 33.66 -1.36
N GLY A 69 10.98 33.70 -0.29
CA GLY A 69 11.58 32.53 0.29
C GLY A 69 10.54 31.44 0.59
N SER A 70 10.90 30.22 0.21
CA SER A 70 10.78 29.01 1.05
C SER A 70 9.58 28.92 2.00
N LEU A 71 8.37 28.89 1.45
CA LEU A 71 7.13 28.56 2.17
C LEU A 71 6.67 27.10 1.96
N TRP A 72 7.53 26.24 1.40
CA TRP A 72 7.22 24.82 1.15
C TRP A 72 7.95 23.84 2.09
N GLN A 73 8.61 24.32 3.15
CA GLN A 73 9.28 23.50 4.17
C GLN A 73 8.35 23.00 5.29
N GLY A 74 7.16 22.49 4.97
CA GLY A 74 6.20 22.12 6.03
C GLY A 74 5.09 21.12 5.72
N ALA A 75 4.98 20.60 4.50
CA ALA A 75 4.15 19.42 4.26
C ALA A 75 4.96 18.19 4.69
N ARG A 76 5.04 17.93 6.00
CA ARG A 76 5.42 16.59 6.48
C ARG A 76 4.45 15.63 5.81
N MET A 77 4.92 14.86 4.82
CA MET A 77 4.17 13.72 4.32
C MET A 77 3.81 12.89 5.55
N SER A 78 2.51 12.83 5.84
CA SER A 78 2.03 12.07 6.99
C SER A 78 2.36 10.61 6.70
N VAL A 79 3.20 10.03 7.55
CA VAL A 79 3.67 8.64 7.46
C VAL A 79 2.77 7.84 8.40
N ASP A 80 2.37 6.63 8.03
CA ASP A 80 1.73 5.70 8.96
C ASP A 80 2.80 4.91 9.74
N VAL A 81 2.38 4.30 10.84
CA VAL A 81 3.17 3.32 11.57
C VAL A 81 2.30 2.11 11.84
N ALA A 82 2.85 0.93 11.60
CA ALA A 82 2.14 -0.33 11.76
C ALA A 82 2.64 -1.08 13.01
N TYR A 83 1.72 -1.60 13.81
CA TYR A 83 2.04 -2.38 14.99
C TYR A 83 1.54 -3.82 14.84
N PRO A 84 2.38 -4.83 15.09
CA PRO A 84 1.93 -6.21 15.11
C PRO A 84 1.09 -6.47 16.35
N VAL A 85 -0.12 -6.99 16.15
CA VAL A 85 -1.08 -7.27 17.23
C VAL A 85 -1.41 -8.76 17.36
N PHE A 86 -1.13 -9.55 16.33
CA PHE A 86 -1.39 -10.98 16.34
C PHE A 86 -0.43 -11.74 15.43
N ARG A 87 -0.05 -12.96 15.84
CA ARG A 87 0.78 -13.89 15.06
C ARG A 87 0.23 -15.30 15.16
N THR A 88 0.25 -16.05 14.06
CA THR A 88 -0.21 -17.44 13.99
C THR A 88 0.34 -18.14 12.75
N ASP A 89 0.42 -19.46 12.77
CA ASP A 89 0.66 -20.31 11.60
C ASP A 89 -0.63 -20.66 10.82
N ASP A 90 -1.81 -20.27 11.33
CA ASP A 90 -3.10 -20.49 10.67
C ASP A 90 -3.55 -19.22 9.90
N PRO A 91 -3.51 -19.25 8.55
CA PRO A 91 -3.88 -18.09 7.74
C PRO A 91 -5.36 -17.70 7.92
N ALA A 92 -6.25 -18.66 8.20
CA ALA A 92 -7.66 -18.38 8.43
C ALA A 92 -7.90 -17.70 9.77
N LEU A 93 -7.08 -18.01 10.78
CA LEU A 93 -7.12 -17.31 12.07
C LEU A 93 -6.58 -15.88 11.95
N ALA A 94 -5.49 -15.67 11.20
CA ALA A 94 -4.98 -14.32 10.91
C ALA A 94 -6.03 -13.45 10.21
N LEU A 95 -6.67 -13.97 9.15
CA LEU A 95 -7.73 -13.27 8.42
C LEU A 95 -8.95 -12.98 9.32
N ARG A 96 -9.29 -13.90 10.23
CA ARG A 96 -10.38 -13.69 11.20
C ARG A 96 -10.10 -12.54 12.15
N VAL A 97 -8.89 -12.47 12.72
CA VAL A 97 -8.49 -11.37 13.63
C VAL A 97 -8.48 -10.04 12.88
N ALA A 98 -7.97 -10.01 11.65
CA ALA A 98 -8.04 -8.82 10.81
C ALA A 98 -9.49 -8.36 10.60
N ARG A 99 -10.41 -9.26 10.28
CA ARG A 99 -11.85 -8.95 10.14
C ARG A 99 -12.47 -8.40 11.43
N GLN A 100 -12.02 -8.84 12.60
CA GLN A 100 -12.45 -8.26 13.87
C GLN A 100 -11.97 -6.81 14.00
N LEU A 101 -10.73 -6.51 13.62
CA LEU A 101 -10.21 -5.13 13.62
C LEU A 101 -10.97 -4.24 12.63
N LEU A 102 -11.29 -4.75 11.44
CA LEU A 102 -12.12 -4.02 10.47
C LEU A 102 -13.48 -3.65 11.06
N ALA A 103 -14.06 -4.49 11.92
CA ALA A 103 -15.36 -4.22 12.55
C ALA A 103 -15.30 -3.10 13.61
N VAL A 104 -14.11 -2.72 14.08
CA VAL A 104 -13.91 -1.57 14.97
C VAL A 104 -13.97 -0.24 14.20
N GLY A 105 -13.49 -0.25 12.94
CA GLY A 105 -13.46 0.94 12.09
C GLY A 105 -14.71 1.13 11.23
N ASP A 106 -14.94 2.37 10.79
CA ASP A 106 -15.88 2.67 9.72
C ASP A 106 -15.34 2.15 8.37
N GLN A 107 -16.14 1.36 7.66
CA GLN A 107 -15.78 0.73 6.39
C GLN A 107 -16.41 1.41 5.17
N GLN A 108 -17.15 2.52 5.33
CA GLN A 108 -17.90 3.16 4.25
C GLN A 108 -17.05 3.48 3.00
N HIS A 109 -15.77 3.77 3.20
CA HIS A 109 -14.81 4.10 2.16
C HIS A 109 -13.66 3.11 2.05
N ALA A 110 -13.77 1.97 2.74
CA ALA A 110 -12.69 1.00 2.80
C ALA A 110 -12.57 0.23 1.47
N GLY A 111 -11.33 0.02 1.06
CA GLY A 111 -10.95 -0.86 -0.03
C GLY A 111 -9.99 -1.94 0.47
N VAL A 112 -9.83 -3.00 -0.31
CA VAL A 112 -8.85 -4.05 -0.05
C VAL A 112 -7.88 -4.19 -1.24
N GLY A 113 -6.60 -4.20 -0.92
CA GLY A 113 -5.51 -4.55 -1.80
C GLY A 113 -4.91 -5.91 -1.41
N VAL A 114 -4.42 -6.64 -2.39
CA VAL A 114 -3.68 -7.89 -2.17
C VAL A 114 -2.42 -7.92 -3.02
N ASP A 115 -1.37 -8.54 -2.51
CA ASP A 115 -0.09 -8.69 -3.21
C ASP A 115 0.59 -10.00 -2.83
N VAL A 116 1.13 -10.75 -3.79
CA VAL A 116 1.76 -12.06 -3.53
C VAL A 116 2.95 -12.31 -4.42
N GLU A 117 4.04 -12.81 -3.83
CA GLU A 117 5.23 -13.25 -4.54
C GLU A 117 5.09 -14.72 -4.98
N LEU A 118 5.36 -14.97 -6.26
CA LEU A 118 5.18 -16.27 -6.91
C LEU A 118 6.52 -16.76 -7.45
N LEU A 119 6.99 -17.87 -6.88
CA LEU A 119 8.33 -18.42 -7.11
C LEU A 119 8.35 -19.56 -8.13
N THR A 120 7.19 -20.05 -8.56
CA THR A 120 7.08 -21.14 -9.52
C THR A 120 6.01 -20.86 -10.57
N VAL A 121 6.17 -21.47 -11.75
CA VAL A 121 5.16 -21.41 -12.83
C VAL A 121 3.81 -21.94 -12.36
N GLU A 122 3.81 -23.01 -11.56
CA GLU A 122 2.58 -23.59 -11.02
C GLU A 122 1.84 -22.59 -10.14
N ASP A 123 2.56 -21.87 -9.28
CA ASP A 123 1.97 -20.84 -8.41
C ASP A 123 1.39 -19.69 -9.22
N VAL A 124 2.09 -19.25 -10.28
CA VAL A 124 1.60 -18.21 -11.19
C VAL A 124 0.29 -18.61 -11.84
N LEU A 125 0.23 -19.81 -12.43
CA LEU A 125 -0.99 -20.29 -13.09
C LEU A 125 -2.13 -20.52 -12.08
N ARG A 126 -1.81 -20.94 -10.86
CA ARG A 126 -2.79 -21.12 -9.78
C ARG A 126 -3.40 -19.78 -9.35
N VAL A 127 -2.58 -18.77 -9.11
CA VAL A 127 -3.04 -17.44 -8.72
C VAL A 127 -3.79 -16.77 -9.88
N TRP A 128 -3.29 -16.89 -11.11
CA TRP A 128 -3.97 -16.41 -12.31
C TRP A 128 -5.38 -16.99 -12.47
N SER A 129 -5.55 -18.30 -12.22
CA SER A 129 -6.86 -18.95 -12.26
C SER A 129 -7.81 -18.45 -11.16
N ALA A 130 -7.28 -18.21 -9.96
CA ALA A 130 -8.08 -17.71 -8.84
C ALA A 130 -8.43 -16.21 -9.01
N LEU A 131 -7.49 -15.41 -9.50
CA LEU A 131 -7.57 -13.96 -9.58
C LEU A 131 -7.34 -13.52 -11.04
N PRO A 132 -8.32 -13.76 -11.93
CA PRO A 132 -8.15 -13.50 -13.36
C PRO A 132 -7.92 -12.02 -13.68
N ASP A 133 -8.40 -11.11 -12.82
CA ASP A 133 -8.25 -9.66 -12.97
C ASP A 133 -7.01 -9.10 -12.24
N ALA A 134 -6.13 -9.96 -11.73
CA ALA A 134 -4.89 -9.54 -11.09
C ALA A 134 -3.89 -8.96 -12.10
N TRP A 135 -3.06 -8.04 -11.62
CA TRP A 135 -1.92 -7.49 -12.34
C TRP A 135 -0.65 -8.23 -11.93
N PHE A 136 0.11 -8.69 -12.91
CA PHE A 136 1.35 -9.46 -12.75
C PHE A 136 2.55 -8.61 -13.12
N ARG A 137 3.58 -8.59 -12.26
CA ARG A 137 4.77 -7.74 -12.45
C ARG A 137 6.05 -8.41 -11.94
N LYS A 138 7.21 -7.86 -12.32
CA LYS A 138 8.48 -8.11 -11.64
C LYS A 138 8.74 -7.05 -10.56
N GLU A 139 9.42 -7.44 -9.49
CA GLU A 139 9.77 -6.55 -8.36
C GLU A 139 10.77 -5.44 -8.74
N ASP A 140 11.46 -5.61 -9.87
CA ASP A 140 12.76 -4.98 -10.13
C ASP A 140 12.73 -3.54 -10.65
N THR A 141 11.64 -2.81 -10.47
CA THR A 141 11.57 -1.42 -10.95
C THR A 141 10.94 -0.49 -9.93
N GLU A 142 11.81 0.33 -9.31
CA GLU A 142 11.43 1.54 -8.57
C GLU A 142 10.62 2.54 -9.44
N ASP A 143 10.63 2.34 -10.76
CA ASP A 143 9.89 3.08 -11.75
C ASP A 143 8.72 2.25 -12.32
N TRP A 144 7.49 2.64 -11.94
CA TRP A 144 6.24 2.18 -12.55
C TRP A 144 6.01 2.69 -13.99
N VAL A 145 7.04 3.31 -14.56
CA VAL A 145 7.03 3.78 -15.94
C VAL A 145 7.19 2.55 -16.81
N ARG A 146 6.23 2.33 -17.71
CA ARG A 146 6.34 1.28 -18.72
C ARG A 146 7.58 1.56 -19.54
N ASP A 147 8.63 0.75 -19.34
CA ASP A 147 9.80 0.78 -20.20
C ASP A 147 9.36 0.34 -21.60
N PRO A 148 9.40 1.23 -22.61
CA PRO A 148 9.03 0.85 -23.98
C PRO A 148 9.96 -0.23 -24.55
N SER A 149 11.13 -0.43 -23.93
CA SER A 149 12.10 -1.45 -24.30
C SER A 149 11.90 -2.80 -23.58
N ASP A 150 10.97 -2.90 -22.61
CA ASP A 150 10.56 -4.18 -22.02
C ASP A 150 9.50 -4.86 -22.92
N PRO A 151 9.87 -5.87 -23.72
CA PRO A 151 8.92 -6.54 -24.60
C PRO A 151 7.88 -7.37 -23.84
N THR A 152 8.10 -7.63 -22.54
CA THR A 152 7.22 -8.46 -21.71
C THR A 152 6.14 -7.63 -21.03
N GLY A 153 6.41 -6.35 -20.78
CA GLY A 153 5.55 -5.45 -20.02
C GLY A 153 5.49 -5.75 -18.52
N LEU A 154 6.20 -6.77 -18.03
CA LEU A 154 6.16 -7.18 -16.62
C LEU A 154 6.80 -6.14 -15.70
N HIS A 155 7.67 -5.26 -16.18
CA HIS A 155 8.15 -4.13 -15.38
C HIS A 155 7.05 -3.11 -15.06
N GLY A 156 6.12 -2.89 -15.99
CA GLY A 156 4.99 -1.95 -15.83
C GLY A 156 3.69 -2.58 -15.34
N GLY A 157 3.68 -3.90 -15.15
CA GLY A 157 2.50 -4.72 -14.85
C GLY A 157 1.72 -5.15 -16.09
N VAL A 158 1.33 -6.41 -16.12
CA VAL A 158 0.48 -7.03 -17.15
C VAL A 158 -0.82 -7.51 -16.52
N HIS A 159 -1.96 -7.08 -17.06
CA HIS A 159 -3.27 -7.55 -16.59
C HIS A 159 -3.45 -9.04 -16.91
N GLY A 160 -4.02 -9.83 -16.00
CA GLY A 160 -4.12 -11.28 -16.07
C GLY A 160 -4.53 -11.85 -17.44
N PRO A 161 -5.59 -11.36 -18.10
CA PRO A 161 -6.01 -11.85 -19.42
C PRO A 161 -4.99 -11.63 -20.55
N GLN A 162 -4.00 -10.77 -20.32
CA GLN A 162 -2.91 -10.46 -21.26
C GLN A 162 -1.59 -11.17 -20.90
N LEU A 163 -1.52 -11.81 -19.72
CA LEU A 163 -0.33 -12.54 -19.30
C LEU A 163 -0.15 -13.79 -20.17
N SER A 164 1.06 -13.98 -20.69
CA SER A 164 1.41 -15.23 -21.38
C SER A 164 1.39 -16.41 -20.39
N THR A 165 0.66 -17.47 -20.75
CA THR A 165 0.60 -18.71 -19.96
C THR A 165 1.63 -19.74 -20.41
N ASP A 166 2.57 -19.38 -21.29
CA ASP A 166 3.66 -20.27 -21.70
C ASP A 166 4.61 -20.55 -20.51
N PRO A 167 4.80 -21.82 -20.11
CA PRO A 167 5.69 -22.15 -19.01
C PRO A 167 7.13 -21.67 -19.19
N ALA A 168 7.66 -21.66 -20.43
CA ALA A 168 9.02 -21.20 -20.68
C ALA A 168 9.15 -19.68 -20.47
N PHE A 169 8.18 -18.91 -20.98
CA PHE A 169 8.05 -17.49 -20.68
C PHE A 169 7.97 -17.25 -19.16
N LEU A 170 7.03 -17.89 -18.46
CA LEU A 170 6.85 -17.65 -17.02
C LEU A 170 8.09 -18.02 -16.24
N SER A 171 8.71 -19.17 -16.53
CA SER A 171 9.92 -19.62 -15.84
C SER A 171 11.10 -18.66 -16.00
N ALA A 172 11.21 -17.97 -17.15
CA ALA A 172 12.27 -16.99 -17.37
C ALA A 172 12.06 -15.68 -16.59
N HIS A 173 10.85 -15.46 -16.06
CA HIS A 173 10.46 -14.21 -15.42
C HIS A 173 10.17 -14.32 -13.92
N LEU A 174 10.38 -15.48 -13.31
CA LEU A 174 10.27 -15.62 -11.84
C LEU A 174 11.39 -14.84 -11.11
N PRO A 175 11.13 -14.33 -9.89
CA PRO A 175 9.83 -14.29 -9.22
C PRO A 175 8.87 -13.29 -9.87
N ILE A 176 7.57 -13.60 -9.85
CA ILE A 176 6.50 -12.72 -10.35
C ILE A 176 5.62 -12.33 -9.18
N TRP A 177 5.29 -11.05 -9.08
CA TRP A 177 4.30 -10.52 -8.14
C TRP A 177 2.93 -10.45 -8.79
N ALA A 178 1.88 -10.84 -8.06
CA ALA A 178 0.49 -10.67 -8.50
C ALA A 178 -0.28 -9.80 -7.50
N SER A 179 -1.04 -8.84 -8.01
CA SER A 179 -1.72 -7.84 -7.19
C SER A 179 -3.11 -7.46 -7.69
N MET A 180 -3.99 -7.09 -6.78
CA MET A 180 -5.25 -6.40 -7.07
C MET A 180 -5.41 -5.28 -6.05
N LEU A 181 -5.76 -4.08 -6.50
CA LEU A 181 -5.88 -2.90 -5.64
C LEU A 181 -7.32 -2.39 -5.66
N ASP A 182 -7.70 -1.63 -4.65
CA ASP A 182 -8.98 -0.91 -4.58
C ASP A 182 -10.21 -1.81 -4.78
N GLN A 183 -10.12 -3.07 -4.34
CA GLN A 183 -11.25 -4.00 -4.44
C GLN A 183 -12.25 -3.73 -3.31
N PRO A 184 -13.55 -4.01 -3.49
CA PRO A 184 -14.51 -3.95 -2.39
C PRO A 184 -14.14 -4.90 -1.25
N VAL A 185 -14.29 -4.47 0.00
CA VAL A 185 -14.08 -5.34 1.17
C VAL A 185 -14.99 -6.57 1.08
N GLY A 186 -14.42 -7.76 1.30
CA GLY A 186 -15.09 -9.05 1.24
C GLY A 186 -15.13 -9.69 -0.16
N SER A 187 -14.58 -9.04 -1.20
CA SER A 187 -14.65 -9.53 -2.58
C SER A 187 -13.55 -10.52 -2.97
N VAL A 188 -12.35 -10.42 -2.39
CA VAL A 188 -11.15 -11.16 -2.85
C VAL A 188 -10.45 -11.96 -1.77
N GLU A 189 -10.66 -11.63 -0.50
CA GLU A 189 -9.79 -12.03 0.62
C GLU A 189 -9.76 -13.55 0.84
N ASP A 190 -10.93 -14.21 0.89
CA ASP A 190 -10.98 -15.66 1.09
C ASP A 190 -10.35 -16.42 -0.08
N ARG A 191 -10.55 -15.92 -1.31
CA ARG A 191 -9.99 -16.54 -2.51
C ARG A 191 -8.48 -16.34 -2.59
N PHE A 192 -8.01 -15.14 -2.26
CA PHE A 192 -6.60 -14.82 -2.19
C PHE A 192 -5.90 -15.64 -1.10
N MET A 193 -6.44 -15.69 0.12
CA MET A 193 -5.90 -16.51 1.22
C MET A 193 -5.73 -17.97 0.83
N ALA A 194 -6.70 -18.55 0.11
CA ALA A 194 -6.66 -19.94 -0.33
C ALA A 194 -5.47 -20.26 -1.26
N VAL A 195 -4.92 -19.27 -1.96
CA VAL A 195 -3.76 -19.44 -2.84
C VAL A 195 -2.47 -18.85 -2.26
N ALA A 196 -2.56 -17.81 -1.43
CA ALA A 196 -1.43 -17.05 -0.90
C ALA A 196 -0.85 -17.59 0.41
N GLY A 197 -1.57 -18.44 1.15
CA GLY A 197 -1.18 -18.86 2.51
C GLY A 197 0.21 -19.50 2.65
N ARG A 198 0.83 -19.99 1.57
CA ARG A 198 2.21 -20.54 1.56
C ARG A 198 3.29 -19.59 1.01
N HIS A 199 2.88 -18.41 0.57
CA HIS A 199 3.71 -17.43 -0.12
C HIS A 199 3.96 -16.21 0.77
N VAL A 200 5.01 -15.47 0.45
CA VAL A 200 5.15 -14.11 0.95
C VAL A 200 4.04 -13.28 0.30
N ALA A 201 3.13 -12.76 1.13
CA ALA A 201 1.93 -12.09 0.62
C ALA A 201 1.37 -11.08 1.61
N GLU A 202 0.51 -10.19 1.14
CA GLU A 202 -0.23 -9.23 1.94
C GLU A 202 -1.71 -9.18 1.51
N ILE A 203 -2.61 -9.07 2.48
CA ILE A 203 -3.91 -8.43 2.29
C ILE A 203 -3.89 -7.14 3.11
N ARG A 204 -4.16 -6.00 2.48
CA ARG A 204 -4.22 -4.69 3.12
C ARG A 204 -5.61 -4.08 2.93
N TRP A 205 -6.23 -3.67 4.01
CA TRP A 205 -7.44 -2.84 3.97
C TRP A 205 -7.06 -1.41 4.28
N GLU A 206 -7.47 -0.49 3.42
CA GLU A 206 -7.18 0.93 3.52
C GLU A 206 -8.46 1.76 3.42
N GLY A 207 -8.39 3.03 3.81
CA GLY A 207 -9.56 3.92 3.81
C GLY A 207 -10.59 3.61 4.90
N LEU A 208 -10.16 2.96 5.99
CA LEU A 208 -10.98 2.78 7.18
C LEU A 208 -11.15 4.13 7.91
N GLY A 209 -12.11 4.21 8.83
CA GLY A 209 -12.21 5.30 9.80
C GLY A 209 -12.04 4.79 11.21
N TRP A 210 -10.89 5.04 11.84
CA TRP A 210 -10.73 4.78 13.27
C TRP A 210 -11.64 5.70 14.08
N PRO A 211 -12.38 5.15 15.05
CA PRO A 211 -13.30 5.94 15.86
C PRO A 211 -12.56 6.91 16.78
N GLU A 212 -13.23 7.97 17.19
CA GLU A 212 -12.77 8.84 18.27
C GLU A 212 -13.04 8.16 19.62
N VAL A 213 -12.06 8.21 20.52
CA VAL A 213 -12.15 7.67 21.88
C VAL A 213 -11.64 8.76 22.82
N PRO A 214 -12.54 9.63 23.34
CA PRO A 214 -12.14 10.80 24.10
C PRO A 214 -11.42 10.48 25.41
N GLU A 215 -11.76 9.36 26.07
CA GLU A 215 -11.20 8.97 27.36
C GLU A 215 -9.67 8.79 27.32
N PRO A 216 -9.08 8.06 26.35
CA PRO A 216 -7.64 8.04 26.10
C PRO A 216 -7.12 9.23 25.25
N GLY A 217 -7.98 10.15 24.83
CA GLY A 217 -7.59 11.28 23.98
C GLY A 217 -7.25 10.88 22.54
N LEU A 218 -7.85 9.79 22.04
CA LEU A 218 -7.67 9.29 20.69
C LEU A 218 -8.67 9.98 19.76
N TYR A 219 -8.16 10.63 18.72
CA TYR A 219 -8.98 11.31 17.73
C TYR A 219 -9.26 10.38 16.55
N ALA A 220 -10.43 10.57 15.94
CA ALA A 220 -10.77 9.88 14.71
C ALA A 220 -9.68 10.08 13.64
N ASP A 221 -9.41 9.02 12.88
CA ASP A 221 -8.42 9.02 11.82
C ASP A 221 -8.92 8.21 10.63
N PHE A 222 -8.90 8.81 9.45
CA PHE A 222 -9.33 8.17 8.21
C PHE A 222 -8.18 7.96 7.23
N LYS A 223 -7.07 8.69 7.40
CA LYS A 223 -6.01 8.71 6.39
C LYS A 223 -5.02 7.57 6.56
N HIS A 224 -4.79 7.16 7.79
CA HIS A 224 -3.81 6.12 8.15
C HIS A 224 -4.47 4.94 8.85
N ALA A 225 -5.79 4.83 8.68
CA ALA A 225 -6.57 3.76 9.25
C ALA A 225 -6.56 2.57 8.29
N GLU A 226 -5.66 1.64 8.59
CA GLU A 226 -5.41 0.47 7.76
C GLU A 226 -5.19 -0.77 8.64
N VAL A 227 -5.51 -1.93 8.09
CA VAL A 227 -5.19 -3.24 8.66
C VAL A 227 -4.43 -4.01 7.59
N SER A 228 -3.40 -4.75 7.98
CA SER A 228 -2.75 -5.68 7.07
C SER A 228 -2.65 -7.07 7.67
N VAL A 229 -2.78 -8.10 6.81
CA VAL A 229 -2.36 -9.47 7.11
C VAL A 229 -1.16 -9.78 6.24
N LEU A 230 -0.02 -10.01 6.88
CA LEU A 230 1.20 -10.47 6.24
C LEU A 230 1.25 -11.99 6.28
N PHE A 231 1.32 -12.63 5.12
CA PHE A 231 1.53 -14.06 5.03
C PHE A 231 3.02 -14.35 4.85
N ASN A 232 3.54 -15.21 5.73
CA ASN A 232 4.91 -15.69 5.67
C ASN A 232 5.97 -14.57 5.65
N ALA A 233 5.67 -13.43 6.27
CA ALA A 233 6.53 -12.26 6.34
C ALA A 233 6.49 -11.62 7.74
N ALA A 234 7.66 -11.17 8.21
CA ALA A 234 7.81 -10.52 9.51
C ALA A 234 7.57 -9.00 9.43
N THR A 235 7.79 -8.41 8.26
CA THR A 235 7.79 -6.96 8.03
C THR A 235 6.78 -6.58 6.94
N ARG A 236 6.21 -5.38 7.05
CA ARG A 236 5.29 -4.77 6.07
C ARG A 236 5.89 -4.66 4.66
N GLU A 237 7.22 -4.58 4.57
CA GLU A 237 7.95 -4.48 3.31
C GLU A 237 8.10 -5.84 2.61
N LEU A 238 7.56 -6.91 3.21
CA LEU A 238 7.57 -8.28 2.70
C LEU A 238 8.98 -8.84 2.41
N ASN A 239 10.02 -8.19 2.93
CA ASN A 239 11.42 -8.50 2.63
C ASN A 239 12.06 -9.46 3.63
N GLU A 240 11.39 -9.74 4.75
CA GLU A 240 11.84 -10.69 5.76
C GLU A 240 10.85 -11.85 5.86
N ARG A 241 11.21 -13.00 5.26
CA ARG A 241 10.38 -14.21 5.28
C ARG A 241 10.30 -14.79 6.69
N ARG A 242 9.11 -15.28 7.06
CA ARG A 242 8.82 -15.96 8.32
C ARG A 242 7.81 -17.08 8.07
N ASP A 243 7.76 -18.13 8.89
CA ASP A 243 6.77 -19.21 8.72
C ASP A 243 5.43 -18.91 9.41
N GLU A 244 5.26 -17.69 9.92
CA GLU A 244 4.05 -17.22 10.60
C GLU A 244 3.37 -16.11 9.78
N HIS A 245 2.08 -15.94 10.03
CA HIS A 245 1.27 -14.84 9.54
C HIS A 245 1.13 -13.77 10.63
N THR A 246 1.25 -12.50 10.26
CA THR A 246 1.19 -11.38 11.20
C THR A 246 0.04 -10.47 10.84
N VAL A 247 -0.79 -10.09 11.82
CA VAL A 247 -1.79 -9.03 11.66
C VAL A 247 -1.20 -7.73 12.19
N LEU A 248 -1.24 -6.70 11.35
CA LEU A 248 -0.80 -5.35 11.65
C LEU A 248 -2.01 -4.41 11.75
N VAL A 249 -1.94 -3.48 12.71
CA VAL A 249 -2.81 -2.31 12.76
C VAL A 249 -2.00 -1.06 12.44
N HIS A 250 -2.49 -0.23 11.53
CA HIS A 250 -1.83 0.99 11.11
C HIS A 250 -2.51 2.18 11.76
N VAL A 251 -1.69 3.12 12.21
CA VAL A 251 -2.14 4.38 12.81
C VAL A 251 -1.27 5.52 12.32
N ARG A 252 -1.78 6.75 12.38
CA ARG A 252 -1.01 7.94 12.00
C ARG A 252 0.19 8.14 12.90
N ARG A 253 1.36 8.30 12.27
CA ARG A 253 2.55 8.83 12.93
C ARG A 253 2.38 10.31 13.22
N ARG A 254 2.60 10.69 14.47
CA ARG A 254 2.66 12.07 14.94
C ARG A 254 4.09 12.41 15.34
N ASN A 255 4.32 12.65 16.62
CA ASN A 255 5.56 13.25 17.13
C ASN A 255 6.37 12.29 18.01
N GLY A 256 6.00 11.00 18.08
CA GLY A 256 6.67 10.03 18.96
C GLY A 256 6.43 10.31 20.45
N ASP A 257 5.29 10.91 20.79
CA ASP A 257 4.81 11.13 22.16
C ASP A 257 4.08 9.92 22.76
N GLY A 258 4.16 8.77 22.08
CA GLY A 258 3.45 7.54 22.46
C GLY A 258 2.00 7.49 21.98
N TYR A 259 1.50 8.52 21.30
CA TYR A 259 0.13 8.54 20.76
C TYR A 259 -0.13 7.35 19.82
N GLU A 260 0.84 7.00 18.98
CA GLU A 260 0.68 5.91 18.02
C GLU A 260 0.54 4.56 18.71
N GLU A 261 1.41 4.29 19.68
CA GLU A 261 1.38 3.05 20.46
C GLU A 261 0.11 2.95 21.31
N LEU A 262 -0.33 4.06 21.92
CA LEU A 262 -1.59 4.12 22.66
C LEU A 262 -2.79 3.79 21.75
N HIS A 263 -2.84 4.36 20.54
CA HIS A 263 -3.93 4.10 19.60
C HIS A 263 -3.92 2.65 19.12
N ALA A 264 -2.76 2.12 18.75
CA ALA A 264 -2.62 0.72 18.34
C ALA A 264 -2.96 -0.26 19.47
N THR A 265 -2.59 0.07 20.72
CA THR A 265 -2.94 -0.72 21.91
C THR A 265 -4.44 -0.75 22.10
N TRP A 266 -5.11 0.40 22.06
CA TRP A 266 -6.56 0.47 22.18
C TRP A 266 -7.26 -0.36 21.10
N LEU A 267 -6.86 -0.23 19.83
CA LEU A 267 -7.42 -1.02 18.72
C LEU A 267 -7.22 -2.54 18.91
N ALA A 268 -6.06 -2.95 19.44
CA ALA A 268 -5.79 -4.35 19.75
C ALA A 268 -6.70 -4.87 20.87
N GLU A 269 -6.92 -4.07 21.92
CA GLU A 269 -7.77 -4.44 23.06
C GLU A 269 -9.24 -4.65 22.67
N GLU A 270 -9.76 -3.85 21.73
CA GLU A 270 -11.14 -4.00 21.21
C GLU A 270 -11.40 -5.38 20.58
N VAL A 271 -10.35 -6.07 20.15
CA VAL A 271 -10.43 -7.43 19.57
C VAL A 271 -9.81 -8.51 20.49
N GLY A 272 -9.55 -8.17 21.75
CA GLY A 272 -8.98 -9.07 22.74
C GLY A 272 -7.52 -9.46 22.46
N GLN A 273 -6.77 -8.60 21.76
CA GLN A 273 -5.36 -8.76 21.45
C GLN A 273 -4.50 -7.71 22.18
N THR A 274 -3.19 -7.79 21.99
CA THR A 274 -2.21 -6.83 22.53
C THR A 274 -1.15 -6.55 21.46
N VAL A 275 -0.46 -5.41 21.53
CA VAL A 275 0.72 -5.16 20.68
C VAL A 275 1.85 -6.12 21.08
N ILE A 276 2.42 -6.86 20.11
CA ILE A 276 3.38 -7.97 20.34
C ILE A 276 4.76 -7.72 19.72
N GLY A 277 5.09 -6.48 19.37
CA GLY A 277 6.36 -6.17 18.73
C GLY A 277 6.56 -4.69 18.45
N PRO A 278 7.76 -4.32 17.96
CA PRO A 278 8.11 -2.94 17.69
C PRO A 278 7.28 -2.35 16.52
N PRO A 279 7.16 -1.02 16.46
CA PRO A 279 6.55 -0.33 15.32
C PRO A 279 7.31 -0.60 14.01
N GLN A 280 6.57 -0.74 12.92
CA GLN A 280 7.08 -0.88 11.57
C GLN A 280 6.79 0.40 10.78
N LEU A 281 7.85 1.06 10.32
CA LEU A 281 7.78 2.34 9.61
C LEU A 281 7.76 2.09 8.09
N SER A 282 6.92 2.83 7.37
CA SER A 282 6.99 2.98 5.92
C SER A 282 8.06 3.97 5.48
#